data_AF-A0A933JRF3-F1
#
_entry.id   AF-A0A933JRF3-F1
#
_cell.length_a   1.000
_cell.length_b   1.000
_cell.length_c   1.000
_cell.angle_alpha   90.00
_cell.angle_beta   90.00
_cell.angle_gamma   90.00
#
_symmetry.space_group_name_H-M   'P 1'
#
loop_
_entity.id
_entity.type
_entity.pdbx_description
1 polymer ?
#
loop_
_entity_poly.entity_id
_entity_poly.type
_entity_poly.pdbx_seq_one_letter_code
_entity_poly.pdbx_strand_id
1 'polypeptide(L)'
;MTPFALTLVALLGTPTYRGSEAEREAKAKGLTLLAETSADFDGDGRADFGIVEKDASSKCRAVVLRATGDEDEPDLARSFESSSKKCDRVLKLQARAIAGDPPPELFAELEERSPDELVEHVRIVGRSGGSFAELYAQSFPVAMPDEGVVELAKVKPSLELVDLDRNGTQELLWVRGPRLLPLKGANGPVQVVFGVEKQVFRFREETGKFAKEEEIKAEDLLPPKSPWEVSASSQVPSLAAWGTAQPFWVSDDDNQTAWIVAGAKRGVGEFVELKFNKPTSVGLIRIVPGCARSVDAWKRGNQVTKLKLEVGALVVELDRDKLLPPAQGLRATAEFPLPGGFGDQVILLLAEPQNTRAVKLTITGVAPGSDKSPSAETCISEIGLHG
;
A
#
# COMPACT_ATOMS: atom_id res chain seq x y z
N MET A 1 -27.43 47.89 -64.85
CA MET A 1 -27.48 46.44 -65.07
C MET A 1 -26.05 45.96 -65.20
N THR A 2 -25.52 45.33 -64.15
CA THR A 2 -24.15 44.79 -64.11
C THR A 2 -24.26 43.47 -63.34
N PRO A 3 -23.86 42.32 -63.91
CA PRO A 3 -24.03 41.04 -63.23
C PRO A 3 -22.95 40.88 -62.18
N PHE A 4 -23.36 40.61 -60.94
CA PHE A 4 -22.47 40.09 -59.91
C PHE A 4 -22.21 38.62 -60.22
N ALA A 5 -20.99 38.31 -60.65
CA ALA A 5 -20.50 36.94 -60.76
C ALA A 5 -20.28 36.39 -59.35
N LEU A 6 -21.19 35.51 -58.94
CA LEU A 6 -20.97 34.51 -57.90
C LEU A 6 -19.89 33.55 -58.42
N THR A 7 -18.86 33.24 -57.60
CA THR A 7 -18.27 31.89 -57.40
C THR A 7 -16.82 32.02 -56.91
N LEU A 8 -16.58 31.61 -55.66
CA LEU A 8 -15.44 30.77 -55.32
C LEU A 8 -15.79 30.01 -54.03
N VAL A 9 -16.31 28.79 -54.18
CA VAL A 9 -16.40 27.82 -53.08
C VAL A 9 -15.03 27.15 -53.01
N ALA A 10 -14.22 27.52 -52.03
CA ALA A 10 -12.98 26.82 -51.73
C ALA A 10 -13.32 25.42 -51.19
N LEU A 11 -12.95 24.39 -51.94
CA LEU A 11 -12.89 23.00 -51.47
C LEU A 11 -11.80 22.90 -50.39
N LEU A 12 -12.16 23.15 -49.14
CA LEU A 12 -11.33 22.76 -48.00
C LEU A 12 -11.41 21.24 -47.90
N GLY A 13 -10.45 20.54 -48.50
CA GLY A 13 -10.27 19.11 -48.31
C GLY A 13 -10.15 18.82 -46.81
N THR A 14 -10.91 17.84 -46.32
CA THR A 14 -10.80 17.38 -44.93
C THR A 14 -9.35 16.95 -44.69
N PRO A 15 -8.64 17.48 -43.68
CA PRO A 15 -7.29 17.05 -43.38
C PRO A 15 -7.30 15.54 -43.13
N THR A 16 -6.71 14.78 -44.04
CA THR A 16 -6.49 13.34 -43.85
C THR A 16 -5.41 13.18 -42.81
N TYR A 17 -5.77 12.72 -41.62
CA TYR A 17 -4.81 12.27 -40.62
C TYR A 17 -3.95 11.15 -41.23
N ARG A 18 -2.64 11.40 -41.36
CA ARG A 18 -1.69 10.47 -42.00
C ARG A 18 -0.98 9.52 -41.00
N GLY A 19 -1.27 9.65 -39.71
CA GLY A 19 -0.55 8.94 -38.64
C GLY A 19 0.83 9.56 -38.36
N SER A 20 1.47 9.14 -37.27
CA SER A 20 2.87 9.50 -36.98
C SER A 20 3.84 8.73 -37.90
N GLU A 21 5.11 9.14 -37.96
CA GLU A 21 6.15 8.39 -38.69
C GLU A 21 6.33 6.98 -38.12
N ALA A 22 6.33 6.87 -36.80
CA ALA A 22 6.36 5.59 -36.12
C ALA A 22 5.15 4.71 -36.49
N GLU A 23 3.95 5.28 -36.60
CA GLU A 23 2.76 4.52 -37.02
C GLU A 23 2.88 4.01 -38.45
N ARG A 24 3.40 4.84 -39.37
CA ARG A 24 3.63 4.45 -40.77
C ARG A 24 4.65 3.32 -40.87
N GLU A 25 5.75 3.43 -40.13
CA GLU A 25 6.81 2.41 -40.04
C GLU A 25 6.28 1.08 -39.46
N ALA A 26 5.53 1.14 -38.35
CA ALA A 26 4.90 -0.05 -37.76
C ALA A 26 3.93 -0.72 -38.75
N LYS A 27 3.07 0.06 -39.40
CA LYS A 27 2.10 -0.44 -40.38
C LYS A 27 2.76 -1.06 -41.60
N ALA A 28 3.84 -0.47 -42.12
CA ALA A 28 4.61 -1.02 -43.23
C ALA A 28 5.18 -2.42 -42.92
N LYS A 29 5.44 -2.71 -41.64
CA LYS A 29 5.91 -4.01 -41.13
C LYS A 29 4.78 -4.96 -40.71
N GLY A 30 3.52 -4.59 -40.93
CA GLY A 30 2.37 -5.40 -40.51
C GLY A 30 2.14 -5.41 -38.99
N LEU A 31 2.57 -4.36 -38.30
CA LEU A 31 2.46 -4.20 -36.85
C LEU A 31 1.43 -3.12 -36.52
N THR A 32 0.92 -3.15 -35.29
CA THR A 32 0.02 -2.14 -34.75
C THR A 32 0.75 -1.29 -33.72
N LEU A 33 0.85 0.02 -33.94
CA LEU A 33 1.36 0.95 -32.92
C LEU A 33 0.33 1.05 -31.77
N LEU A 34 0.77 0.80 -30.54
CA LEU A 34 -0.07 0.90 -29.35
C LEU A 34 0.13 2.21 -28.58
N ALA A 35 1.38 2.67 -28.51
CA ALA A 35 1.75 3.90 -27.81
C ALA A 35 3.07 4.46 -28.37
N GLU A 36 3.24 5.76 -28.25
CA GLU A 36 4.43 6.49 -28.72
C GLU A 36 4.78 7.60 -27.72
N THR A 37 6.07 7.85 -27.56
CA THR A 37 6.65 8.98 -26.85
C THR A 37 7.90 9.44 -27.60
N SER A 38 8.32 10.68 -27.38
CA SER A 38 9.51 11.24 -28.01
C SER A 38 10.41 11.90 -26.97
N ALA A 39 11.71 11.60 -27.06
CA ALA A 39 12.74 12.13 -26.19
C ALA A 39 14.11 11.91 -26.84
N ASP A 40 15.14 12.60 -26.36
CA ASP A 40 16.53 12.38 -26.76
C ASP A 40 17.10 11.15 -26.03
N PHE A 41 16.70 9.95 -26.45
CA PHE A 41 17.06 8.70 -25.78
C PHE A 41 18.55 8.36 -25.90
N ASP A 42 19.22 8.85 -26.96
CA ASP A 42 20.63 8.62 -27.18
C ASP A 42 21.55 9.76 -26.70
N GLY A 43 21.01 10.94 -26.38
CA GLY A 43 21.76 12.08 -25.86
C GLY A 43 22.49 12.89 -26.94
N ASP A 44 22.11 12.78 -28.22
CA ASP A 44 22.71 13.53 -29.33
C ASP A 44 22.06 14.92 -29.55
N GLY A 45 21.05 15.25 -28.76
CA GLY A 45 20.30 16.51 -28.82
C GLY A 45 19.13 16.49 -29.80
N ARG A 46 18.87 15.37 -30.48
CA ARG A 46 17.74 15.19 -31.39
C ARG A 46 16.68 14.29 -30.76
N ALA A 47 15.46 14.41 -31.25
CA ALA A 47 14.37 13.60 -30.79
C ALA A 47 14.44 12.18 -31.41
N ASP A 48 14.54 11.18 -30.56
CA ASP A 48 14.25 9.79 -30.88
C ASP A 48 12.76 9.49 -30.58
N PHE A 49 12.28 8.33 -31.04
CA PHE A 49 10.92 7.84 -30.77
C PHE A 49 10.97 6.55 -29.96
N GLY A 50 10.35 6.57 -28.78
CA GLY A 50 10.10 5.39 -27.96
C GLY A 50 8.69 4.90 -28.23
N ILE A 51 8.53 3.67 -28.70
CA ILE A 51 7.22 3.13 -29.08
C ILE A 51 6.94 1.78 -28.44
N VAL A 52 5.66 1.45 -28.34
CA VAL A 52 5.20 0.08 -28.12
C VAL A 52 4.36 -0.34 -29.31
N GLU A 53 4.73 -1.46 -29.92
CA GLU A 53 4.03 -2.04 -31.06
C GLU A 53 3.62 -3.49 -30.78
N LYS A 54 2.55 -3.94 -31.45
CA LYS A 54 1.94 -5.27 -31.30
C LYS A 54 1.89 -6.00 -32.64
N ASP A 55 2.28 -7.27 -32.63
CA ASP A 55 2.19 -8.15 -33.79
C ASP A 55 0.82 -8.84 -33.92
N ALA A 56 0.62 -9.59 -35.02
CA ALA A 56 -0.62 -10.34 -35.26
C ALA A 56 -0.88 -11.48 -34.26
N SER A 57 0.12 -11.88 -33.45
CA SER A 57 0.02 -12.87 -32.38
C SER A 57 -0.24 -12.24 -31.01
N SER A 58 -0.61 -10.95 -30.97
CA SER A 58 -0.78 -10.13 -29.77
C SER A 58 0.47 -10.01 -28.90
N LYS A 59 1.66 -10.22 -29.45
CA LYS A 59 2.90 -9.95 -28.74
C LYS A 59 3.33 -8.51 -28.95
N CYS A 60 3.65 -7.86 -27.85
CA CYS A 60 4.09 -6.48 -27.76
C CYS A 60 5.57 -6.40 -27.45
N ARG A 61 6.19 -5.30 -27.89
CA ARG A 61 7.59 -4.97 -27.64
C ARG A 61 7.78 -3.46 -27.58
N ALA A 62 8.73 -3.03 -26.76
CA ALA A 62 9.17 -1.65 -26.69
C ALA A 62 10.35 -1.45 -27.66
N VAL A 63 10.32 -0.39 -28.45
CA VAL A 63 11.28 -0.13 -29.52
C VAL A 63 11.74 1.32 -29.41
N VAL A 64 13.04 1.55 -29.63
CA VAL A 64 13.59 2.89 -29.81
C VAL A 64 13.94 3.06 -31.29
N LEU A 65 13.36 4.08 -31.91
CA LEU A 65 13.60 4.46 -33.30
C LEU A 65 14.38 5.76 -33.34
N ARG A 66 15.37 5.84 -34.23
CA ARG A 66 16.14 7.05 -34.52
C ARG A 66 15.75 7.60 -35.88
N ALA A 67 15.61 8.91 -35.99
CA ALA A 67 15.51 9.61 -37.26
C ALA A 67 16.88 9.65 -37.96
N THR A 68 16.98 9.04 -39.13
CA THR A 68 18.18 8.99 -39.98
C THR A 68 18.05 9.78 -41.28
N GLY A 69 16.86 10.28 -41.60
CA GLY A 69 16.59 11.12 -42.77
C GLY A 69 16.75 12.62 -42.51
N ASP A 70 16.23 13.43 -43.44
CA ASP A 70 16.07 14.88 -43.23
C ASP A 70 14.99 15.14 -42.16
N GLU A 71 15.02 16.28 -41.50
CA GLU A 71 14.00 16.69 -40.51
C GLU A 71 12.60 16.77 -41.17
N ASP A 72 12.53 17.12 -42.45
CA ASP A 72 11.27 17.21 -43.21
C ASP A 72 10.79 15.85 -43.75
N GLU A 73 11.70 14.89 -43.94
CA GLU A 73 11.42 13.52 -44.41
C GLU A 73 12.25 12.50 -43.61
N PRO A 74 11.89 12.24 -42.34
CA PRO A 74 12.66 11.35 -41.50
C PRO A 74 12.49 9.89 -41.93
N ASP A 75 13.60 9.27 -42.31
CA ASP A 75 13.71 7.82 -42.34
C ASP A 75 13.91 7.32 -40.90
N LEU A 76 13.19 6.28 -40.49
CA LEU A 76 13.31 5.71 -39.15
C LEU A 76 14.15 4.43 -39.16
N ALA A 77 15.20 4.40 -38.34
CA ALA A 77 16.00 3.22 -38.08
C ALA A 77 15.69 2.66 -36.68
N ARG A 78 15.54 1.34 -36.56
CA ARG A 78 15.42 0.68 -35.24
C ARG A 78 16.78 0.66 -34.54
N SER A 79 16.91 1.44 -33.48
CA SER A 79 18.10 1.44 -32.62
C SER A 79 18.08 0.29 -31.63
N PHE A 80 16.89 -0.14 -31.18
CA PHE A 80 16.73 -1.26 -30.26
C PHE A 80 15.30 -1.83 -30.25
N GLU A 81 15.16 -3.10 -29.90
CA GLU A 81 13.88 -3.78 -29.67
C GLU A 81 13.96 -4.68 -28.43
N SER A 82 12.98 -4.55 -27.54
CA SER A 82 12.88 -5.33 -26.32
C SER A 82 12.35 -6.75 -26.56
N SER A 83 12.49 -7.62 -25.56
CA SER A 83 11.94 -8.98 -25.67
C SER A 83 10.41 -8.95 -25.76
N SER A 84 9.81 -9.75 -26.66
CA SER A 84 8.37 -9.72 -26.90
C SER A 84 7.57 -10.51 -25.84
N LYS A 85 6.39 -9.98 -25.47
CA LYS A 85 5.44 -10.61 -24.53
C LYS A 85 4.03 -10.42 -25.00
N LYS A 86 3.12 -11.33 -24.68
CA LYS A 86 1.70 -11.07 -24.91
C LYS A 86 1.31 -9.79 -24.18
N CYS A 87 0.51 -8.95 -24.83
CA CYS A 87 -0.11 -7.83 -24.15
C CYS A 87 -1.42 -7.44 -24.85
N ASP A 88 -2.38 -7.03 -24.05
CA ASP A 88 -3.65 -6.52 -24.54
C ASP A 88 -3.59 -5.01 -24.75
N ARG A 89 -2.93 -4.30 -23.82
CA ARG A 89 -2.80 -2.84 -23.83
C ARG A 89 -1.53 -2.34 -23.15
N VAL A 90 -1.20 -1.08 -23.43
CA VAL A 90 -0.16 -0.31 -22.75
C VAL A 90 -0.81 0.45 -21.59
N LEU A 91 -0.33 0.23 -20.37
CA LEU A 91 -0.75 0.99 -19.19
C LEU A 91 0.00 2.31 -19.10
N LYS A 92 1.30 2.29 -19.44
CA LYS A 92 2.20 3.43 -19.31
C LYS A 92 3.34 3.36 -20.31
N LEU A 93 3.67 4.50 -20.93
CA LEU A 93 4.86 4.68 -21.76
C LEU A 93 5.45 6.06 -21.46
N GLN A 94 6.70 6.11 -21.01
CA GLN A 94 7.35 7.34 -20.57
C GLN A 94 8.85 7.33 -20.90
N ALA A 95 9.40 8.51 -21.18
CA ALA A 95 10.83 8.77 -21.14
C ALA A 95 11.19 9.29 -19.74
N ARG A 96 12.13 8.64 -19.03
CA ARG A 96 12.50 9.03 -17.67
C ARG A 96 13.95 8.72 -17.38
N ALA A 97 14.70 9.68 -16.83
CA ALA A 97 16.07 9.46 -16.37
C ALA A 97 16.07 8.63 -15.08
N ILE A 98 16.68 7.45 -15.13
CA ILE A 98 16.75 6.47 -14.04
C ILE A 98 18.02 6.68 -13.23
N ALA A 99 19.15 6.99 -13.87
CA ALA A 99 20.41 7.27 -13.19
C ALA A 99 20.58 8.76 -12.80
N GLY A 100 19.48 9.52 -12.70
CA GLY A 100 19.49 10.94 -12.32
C GLY A 100 19.90 11.92 -13.41
N ASP A 101 20.79 11.51 -14.31
CA ASP A 101 21.27 12.34 -15.43
C ASP A 101 20.71 11.88 -16.79
N PRO A 102 20.51 12.79 -17.76
CA PRO A 102 20.17 12.43 -19.13
C PRO A 102 21.29 11.63 -19.83
N PRO A 103 20.98 10.85 -20.88
CA PRO A 103 19.67 10.76 -21.53
C PRO A 103 18.65 9.90 -20.76
N PRO A 104 17.33 10.12 -20.95
CA PRO A 104 16.30 9.30 -20.33
C PRO A 104 16.25 7.88 -20.89
N GLU A 105 15.72 6.96 -20.10
CA GLU A 105 15.34 5.61 -20.52
C GLU A 105 13.87 5.54 -20.92
N LEU A 106 13.55 4.59 -21.81
CA LEU A 106 12.19 4.24 -22.19
C LEU A 106 11.60 3.26 -21.17
N PHE A 107 10.64 3.71 -20.40
CA PHE A 107 9.84 2.90 -19.48
C PHE A 107 8.51 2.53 -20.13
N ALA A 108 8.23 1.23 -20.25
CA ALA A 108 6.97 0.71 -20.75
C ALA A 108 6.36 -0.30 -19.75
N GLU A 109 5.08 -0.10 -19.45
CA GLU A 109 4.26 -0.96 -18.61
C GLU A 109 3.10 -1.50 -19.44
N LEU A 110 3.01 -2.82 -19.53
CA LEU A 110 2.09 -3.54 -20.40
C LEU A 110 1.19 -4.44 -19.56
N GLU A 111 -0.06 -4.61 -19.96
CA GLU A 111 -1.01 -5.51 -19.29
C GLU A 111 -1.31 -6.72 -20.19
N GLU A 112 -1.26 -7.92 -19.61
CA GLU A 112 -1.80 -9.16 -20.15
C GLU A 112 -2.96 -9.62 -19.25
N ARG A 113 -4.15 -9.79 -19.82
CA ARG A 113 -5.30 -10.41 -19.16
C ARG A 113 -5.39 -11.86 -19.61
N SER A 114 -5.36 -12.75 -18.64
CA SER A 114 -5.80 -14.14 -18.81
C SER A 114 -7.11 -14.37 -18.05
N PRO A 115 -7.80 -15.51 -18.27
CA PRO A 115 -9.02 -15.83 -17.53
C PRO A 115 -8.83 -15.87 -16.00
N ASP A 116 -7.64 -16.28 -15.55
CA ASP A 116 -7.38 -16.58 -14.14
C ASP A 116 -6.43 -15.58 -13.45
N GLU A 117 -5.66 -14.83 -14.23
CA GLU A 117 -4.66 -13.88 -13.73
C GLU A 117 -4.55 -12.62 -14.60
N LEU A 118 -4.32 -11.49 -13.92
CA LEU A 118 -3.86 -10.26 -14.52
C LEU A 118 -2.33 -10.19 -14.34
N VAL A 119 -1.59 -9.94 -15.42
CA VAL A 119 -0.13 -9.83 -15.37
C VAL A 119 0.29 -8.48 -15.93
N GLU A 120 1.11 -7.77 -15.16
CA GLU A 120 1.75 -6.53 -15.60
C GLU A 120 3.21 -6.82 -15.99
N HIS A 121 3.59 -6.47 -17.21
CA HIS A 121 4.96 -6.58 -17.70
C HIS A 121 5.63 -5.21 -17.70
N VAL A 122 6.77 -5.11 -17.02
CA VAL A 122 7.62 -3.92 -17.07
C VAL A 122 8.79 -4.18 -18.00
N ARG A 123 9.06 -3.18 -18.83
CA ARG A 123 10.19 -3.09 -19.74
C ARG A 123 10.88 -1.75 -19.52
N ILE A 124 12.18 -1.78 -19.27
CA ILE A 124 13.02 -0.58 -19.24
C ILE A 124 14.12 -0.76 -20.27
N VAL A 125 14.13 0.13 -21.25
CA VAL A 125 15.14 0.16 -22.33
C VAL A 125 15.94 1.44 -22.18
N GLY A 126 17.26 1.33 -22.16
CA GLY A 126 18.14 2.47 -21.97
C GLY A 126 19.55 2.18 -22.46
N ARG A 127 20.45 3.14 -22.27
CA ARG A 127 21.85 2.99 -22.70
C ARG A 127 22.61 2.07 -21.74
N SER A 128 23.37 1.13 -22.29
CA SER A 128 24.31 0.27 -21.57
C SER A 128 25.53 0.02 -22.46
N GLY A 129 26.72 0.35 -21.95
CA GLY A 129 27.98 0.13 -22.68
C GLY A 129 28.05 0.83 -24.04
N GLY A 130 27.44 2.01 -24.20
CA GLY A 130 27.45 2.79 -25.43
C GLY A 130 26.38 2.42 -26.46
N SER A 131 25.62 1.34 -26.25
CA SER A 131 24.48 0.91 -27.07
C SER A 131 23.18 0.92 -26.26
N PHE A 132 22.03 0.69 -26.89
CA PHE A 132 20.77 0.45 -26.17
C PHE A 132 20.67 -1.02 -25.73
N ALA A 133 20.12 -1.24 -24.54
CA ALA A 133 19.87 -2.56 -23.98
C ALA A 133 18.57 -2.59 -23.16
N GLU A 134 18.03 -3.79 -22.95
CA GLU A 134 16.95 -4.02 -21.98
C GLU A 134 17.57 -4.06 -20.58
N LEU A 135 17.40 -2.96 -19.83
CA LEU A 135 17.94 -2.79 -18.48
C LEU A 135 17.12 -3.55 -17.44
N TYR A 136 15.83 -3.72 -17.71
CA TYR A 136 14.90 -4.47 -16.87
C TYR A 136 13.75 -5.07 -17.67
N ALA A 137 13.41 -6.31 -17.33
CA ALA A 137 12.28 -7.04 -17.88
C ALA A 137 11.73 -8.02 -16.84
N GLN A 138 10.56 -7.74 -16.28
CA GLN A 138 9.90 -8.62 -15.33
C GLN A 138 8.38 -8.59 -15.51
N SER A 139 7.74 -9.67 -15.12
CA SER A 139 6.29 -9.83 -15.09
C SER A 139 5.83 -9.95 -13.65
N PHE A 140 4.73 -9.28 -13.32
CA PHE A 140 4.19 -9.18 -11.97
C PHE A 140 2.75 -9.66 -11.98
N PRO A 141 2.43 -10.72 -11.22
CA PRO A 141 1.04 -11.12 -11.05
C PRO A 141 0.32 -10.06 -10.23
N VAL A 142 -0.85 -9.64 -10.71
CA VAL A 142 -1.74 -8.71 -10.03
C VAL A 142 -2.94 -9.50 -9.56
N ALA A 143 -3.07 -9.65 -8.23
CA ALA A 143 -4.23 -10.30 -7.65
C ALA A 143 -5.50 -9.53 -8.02
N MET A 144 -6.51 -10.25 -8.52
CA MET A 144 -7.82 -9.66 -8.71
C MET A 144 -8.46 -9.39 -7.34
N PRO A 145 -9.16 -8.26 -7.15
CA PRO A 145 -9.85 -7.97 -5.89
C PRO A 145 -10.86 -9.09 -5.58
N ASP A 146 -10.81 -9.63 -4.38
CA ASP A 146 -11.86 -10.53 -3.87
C ASP A 146 -13.03 -9.66 -3.38
N GLU A 147 -14.24 -9.92 -3.89
CA GLU A 147 -15.46 -9.17 -3.55
C GLU A 147 -15.79 -9.22 -2.04
N GLY A 148 -15.21 -10.17 -1.29
CA GLY A 148 -15.33 -10.28 0.17
C GLY A 148 -14.40 -9.35 0.98
N VAL A 149 -13.52 -8.59 0.35
CA VAL A 149 -12.52 -7.73 1.03
C VAL A 149 -13.11 -6.38 1.37
N VAL A 150 -13.03 -5.99 2.65
CA VAL A 150 -13.33 -4.62 3.08
C VAL A 150 -12.03 -3.82 3.03
N GLU A 151 -11.82 -3.12 1.92
CA GLU A 151 -10.68 -2.23 1.75
C GLU A 151 -10.86 -0.96 2.61
N LEU A 152 -10.09 -0.84 3.69
CA LEU A 152 -9.99 0.42 4.44
C LEU A 152 -9.11 1.46 3.73
N ALA A 153 -8.26 1.00 2.81
CA ALA A 153 -7.50 1.82 1.88
C ALA A 153 -7.50 1.14 0.50
N LYS A 154 -7.65 1.94 -0.57
CA LYS A 154 -7.57 1.46 -1.95
C LYS A 154 -6.12 1.12 -2.28
N VAL A 155 -5.70 -0.09 -1.95
CA VAL A 155 -4.40 -0.61 -2.36
C VAL A 155 -4.60 -1.47 -3.59
N LYS A 156 -4.06 -1.01 -4.70
CA LYS A 156 -3.88 -1.86 -5.87
C LYS A 156 -2.40 -2.20 -5.97
N PRO A 157 -2.05 -3.44 -6.37
CA PRO A 157 -0.72 -3.69 -6.86
C PRO A 157 -0.39 -2.66 -7.94
N SER A 158 0.81 -2.09 -7.86
CA SER A 158 1.25 -1.03 -8.75
C SER A 158 2.76 -1.02 -8.87
N LEU A 159 3.23 -0.42 -9.96
CA LEU A 159 4.65 -0.23 -10.24
C LEU A 159 4.93 1.25 -10.40
N GLU A 160 5.91 1.72 -9.64
CA GLU A 160 6.26 3.13 -9.61
C GLU A 160 7.77 3.29 -9.72
N LEU A 161 8.20 4.22 -10.57
CA LEU A 161 9.56 4.75 -10.51
C LEU A 161 9.56 5.90 -9.50
N VAL A 162 10.39 5.79 -8.48
CA VAL A 162 10.47 6.72 -7.34
C VAL A 162 11.92 6.98 -6.97
N ASP A 163 12.26 8.17 -6.48
CA ASP A 163 13.57 8.47 -5.89
C ASP A 163 13.46 8.34 -4.37
N LEU A 164 13.73 7.13 -3.85
CA LEU A 164 13.58 6.81 -2.43
C LEU A 164 14.63 7.53 -1.58
N ASP A 165 15.85 7.65 -2.09
CA ASP A 165 17.00 8.15 -1.34
C ASP A 165 17.24 9.67 -1.57
N ARG A 166 16.43 10.31 -2.42
CA ARG A 166 16.51 11.73 -2.81
C ARG A 166 17.85 12.11 -3.44
N ASN A 167 18.40 11.21 -4.24
CA ASN A 167 19.70 11.37 -4.88
C ASN A 167 19.59 11.54 -6.41
N GLY A 168 18.36 11.65 -6.95
CA GLY A 168 18.08 11.73 -8.39
C GLY A 168 17.92 10.37 -9.07
N THR A 169 18.47 9.30 -8.50
CA THR A 169 18.31 7.94 -9.03
C THR A 169 16.90 7.43 -8.77
N GLN A 170 16.29 6.83 -9.78
CA GLN A 170 14.97 6.21 -9.66
C GLN A 170 15.10 4.73 -9.32
N GLU A 171 14.47 4.30 -8.24
CA GLU A 171 14.16 2.91 -7.97
C GLU A 171 12.83 2.49 -8.60
N LEU A 172 12.74 1.22 -8.97
CA LEU A 172 11.46 0.60 -9.29
C LEU A 172 10.87 0.01 -8.01
N LEU A 173 9.76 0.59 -7.58
CA LEU A 173 8.97 0.15 -6.43
C LEU A 173 7.78 -0.67 -6.94
N TRP A 174 7.75 -1.95 -6.57
CA TRP A 174 6.59 -2.81 -6.80
C TRP A 174 5.78 -2.94 -5.51
N VAL A 175 4.57 -2.38 -5.52
CA VAL A 175 3.55 -2.66 -4.50
C VAL A 175 2.97 -4.04 -4.83
N ARG A 176 3.39 -5.07 -4.10
CA ARG A 176 3.03 -6.47 -4.37
C ARG A 176 1.55 -6.73 -4.17
N GLY A 177 0.97 -6.06 -3.19
CA GLY A 177 -0.42 -6.23 -2.80
C GLY A 177 -0.67 -5.87 -1.36
N PRO A 178 -1.94 -5.94 -0.95
CA PRO A 178 -2.35 -5.63 0.41
C PRO A 178 -1.86 -6.70 1.38
N ARG A 179 -1.50 -6.26 2.59
CA ARG A 179 -1.42 -7.11 3.78
C ARG A 179 -2.81 -7.20 4.37
N LEU A 180 -3.32 -8.42 4.46
CA LEU A 180 -4.69 -8.71 4.83
C LEU A 180 -4.76 -9.29 6.24
N LEU A 181 -5.71 -8.79 7.03
CA LEU A 181 -6.04 -9.29 8.35
C LEU A 181 -7.40 -10.00 8.30
N PRO A 182 -7.44 -11.34 8.39
CA PRO A 182 -8.69 -12.09 8.30
C PRO A 182 -9.46 -12.03 9.62
N LEU A 183 -10.65 -11.43 9.61
CA LEU A 183 -11.55 -11.32 10.74
C LEU A 183 -12.78 -12.21 10.54
N LYS A 184 -13.41 -12.62 11.65
CA LYS A 184 -14.68 -13.35 11.62
C LYS A 184 -15.82 -12.36 11.79
N GLY A 185 -16.57 -12.13 10.72
CA GLY A 185 -17.73 -11.24 10.71
C GLY A 185 -19.03 -11.96 11.01
N ALA A 186 -20.09 -11.18 11.29
CA ALA A 186 -21.42 -11.71 11.53
C ALA A 186 -22.02 -12.41 10.28
N ASN A 187 -21.65 -11.93 9.09
CA ASN A 187 -22.19 -12.39 7.80
C ASN A 187 -21.15 -13.17 6.97
N GLY A 188 -20.08 -13.68 7.59
CA GLY A 188 -18.98 -14.36 6.91
C GLY A 188 -17.60 -13.78 7.25
N PRO A 189 -16.53 -14.31 6.65
CA PRO A 189 -15.18 -13.77 6.83
C PRO A 189 -15.11 -12.35 6.28
N VAL A 190 -14.34 -11.50 6.97
CA VAL A 190 -14.03 -10.13 6.54
C VAL A 190 -12.52 -10.00 6.47
N GLN A 191 -11.97 -9.46 5.39
CA GLN A 191 -10.54 -9.17 5.31
C GLN A 191 -10.32 -7.66 5.42
N VAL A 192 -9.41 -7.25 6.30
CA VAL A 192 -9.01 -5.85 6.47
C VAL A 192 -7.63 -5.63 5.85
N VAL A 193 -7.53 -4.69 4.93
CA VAL A 193 -6.24 -4.21 4.43
C VAL A 193 -5.61 -3.31 5.48
N PHE A 194 -4.50 -3.73 6.09
CA PHE A 194 -3.80 -2.95 7.12
C PHE A 194 -2.45 -2.41 6.67
N GLY A 195 -1.93 -2.90 5.55
CA GLY A 195 -0.64 -2.47 5.04
C GLY A 195 -0.41 -2.94 3.63
N VAL A 196 0.80 -2.73 3.14
CA VAL A 196 1.24 -3.23 1.83
C VAL A 196 2.63 -3.81 1.91
N GLU A 197 2.89 -4.80 1.08
CA GLU A 197 4.24 -5.30 0.85
C GLU A 197 4.85 -4.61 -0.35
N LYS A 198 6.00 -3.98 -0.15
CA LYS A 198 6.76 -3.27 -1.16
C LYS A 198 8.05 -4.02 -1.45
N GLN A 199 8.29 -4.29 -2.73
CA GLN A 199 9.56 -4.79 -3.22
C GLN A 199 10.29 -3.66 -3.94
N VAL A 200 11.50 -3.35 -3.48
CA VAL A 200 12.35 -2.37 -4.14
C VAL A 200 13.29 -3.09 -5.11
N PHE A 201 13.45 -2.54 -6.31
CA PHE A 201 14.50 -2.88 -7.24
C PHE A 201 15.35 -1.63 -7.47
N ARG A 202 16.63 -1.71 -7.13
CA ARG A 202 17.58 -0.60 -7.22
C ARG A 202 18.38 -0.69 -8.49
N PHE A 203 18.51 0.42 -9.20
CA PHE A 203 19.44 0.52 -10.30
C PHE A 203 20.89 0.42 -9.78
N ARG A 204 21.72 -0.39 -10.44
CA ARG A 204 23.13 -0.59 -10.12
C ARG A 204 23.97 -0.06 -11.26
N GLU A 205 24.51 1.14 -11.09
CA GLU A 205 25.31 1.83 -12.11
C GLU A 205 26.44 0.95 -12.66
N GLU A 206 27.08 0.14 -11.81
CA GLU A 206 28.21 -0.71 -12.21
C GLU A 206 27.81 -1.76 -13.24
N THR A 207 26.55 -2.18 -13.22
CA THR A 207 26.01 -3.21 -14.12
C THR A 207 25.06 -2.65 -15.17
N GLY A 208 24.60 -1.41 -15.00
CA GLY A 208 23.51 -0.82 -15.79
C GLY A 208 22.19 -1.59 -15.68
N LYS A 209 21.94 -2.27 -14.56
CA LYS A 209 20.75 -3.13 -14.37
C LYS A 209 20.07 -2.89 -13.03
N PHE A 210 18.79 -3.23 -12.97
CA PHE A 210 18.06 -3.27 -11.72
C PHE A 210 18.35 -4.55 -10.95
N ALA A 211 18.61 -4.42 -9.65
CA ALA A 211 18.78 -5.52 -8.72
C ALA A 211 17.70 -5.46 -7.64
N LYS A 212 17.08 -6.62 -7.38
CA LYS A 212 16.09 -6.78 -6.31
C LYS A 212 16.75 -6.61 -4.94
N GLU A 213 16.18 -5.76 -4.08
CA GLU A 213 16.55 -5.69 -2.66
C GLU A 213 16.03 -6.94 -1.94
N GLU A 214 16.84 -7.58 -1.09
CA GLU A 214 16.41 -8.83 -0.43
C GLU A 214 15.25 -8.61 0.54
N GLU A 215 15.24 -7.46 1.21
CA GLU A 215 14.21 -7.09 2.17
C GLU A 215 12.92 -6.62 1.46
N ILE A 216 11.81 -7.26 1.82
CA ILE A 216 10.47 -6.77 1.48
C ILE A 216 10.07 -5.78 2.57
N LYS A 217 9.79 -4.54 2.16
CA LYS A 217 9.38 -3.49 3.09
C LYS A 217 7.88 -3.59 3.32
N ALA A 218 7.47 -3.66 4.57
CA ALA A 218 6.06 -3.52 4.93
C ALA A 218 5.77 -2.05 5.25
N GLU A 219 4.77 -1.48 4.59
CA GLU A 219 4.22 -0.18 4.98
C GLU A 219 2.89 -0.42 5.70
N ASP A 220 2.74 0.22 6.86
CA ASP A 220 1.50 0.25 7.61
C ASP A 220 0.58 1.34 7.04
N LEU A 221 -0.60 0.95 6.58
CA LEU A 221 -1.61 1.87 6.06
C LEU A 221 -2.67 2.24 7.09
N LEU A 222 -2.62 1.60 8.25
CA LEU A 222 -3.45 1.92 9.39
C LEU A 222 -2.54 2.34 10.56
N PRO A 223 -1.75 3.43 10.45
CA PRO A 223 -1.00 3.89 11.60
C PRO A 223 -1.97 4.26 12.74
N PRO A 224 -1.66 3.92 14.00
CA PRO A 224 -2.49 4.27 15.13
C PRO A 224 -2.61 5.79 15.26
N LYS A 225 -3.80 6.27 15.62
CA LYS A 225 -4.06 7.68 15.90
C LYS A 225 -3.49 8.02 17.27
N SER A 226 -2.51 8.91 17.30
CA SER A 226 -1.95 9.40 18.57
C SER A 226 -2.99 10.22 19.33
N PRO A 227 -3.33 9.86 20.58
CA PRO A 227 -4.20 10.67 21.41
C PRO A 227 -3.51 11.98 21.80
N TRP A 228 -4.32 13.01 22.07
CA TRP A 228 -3.87 14.27 22.65
C TRP A 228 -3.61 14.15 24.17
N GLU A 229 -4.49 13.42 24.85
CA GLU A 229 -4.42 13.21 26.29
C GLU A 229 -4.86 11.77 26.59
N VAL A 230 -4.16 11.11 27.51
CA VAL A 230 -4.56 9.81 28.05
C VAL A 230 -4.75 9.95 29.54
N SER A 231 -5.93 9.54 30.03
CA SER A 231 -6.30 9.59 31.45
C SER A 231 -6.78 8.23 31.91
N ALA A 232 -6.67 7.93 33.20
CA ALA A 232 -7.14 6.67 33.78
C ALA A 232 -7.78 6.90 35.15
N SER A 233 -8.64 5.97 35.57
CA SER A 233 -9.28 6.00 36.90
C SER A 233 -8.28 5.82 38.03
N SER A 234 -7.29 4.96 37.84
CA SER A 234 -6.20 4.73 38.78
C SER A 234 -4.96 4.22 38.06
N GLN A 235 -3.84 4.19 38.79
CA GLN A 235 -2.59 3.58 38.35
C GLN A 235 -1.82 3.11 39.58
N VAL A 236 -1.02 2.05 39.43
CA VAL A 236 -0.10 1.63 40.50
C VAL A 236 0.91 2.76 40.76
N PRO A 237 1.07 3.26 42.00
CA PRO A 237 2.07 4.26 42.33
C PRO A 237 3.45 3.81 41.87
N SER A 238 4.26 4.74 41.36
CA SER A 238 5.66 4.53 40.96
C SER A 238 6.35 3.45 41.81
N LEU A 239 6.56 2.27 41.23
CA LEU A 239 7.49 1.32 41.82
C LEU A 239 8.87 1.92 41.54
N ALA A 240 9.59 2.30 42.59
CA ALA A 240 10.81 3.11 42.56
C ALA A 240 11.96 2.59 41.66
N ALA A 241 11.81 1.41 41.04
CA ALA A 241 12.77 0.80 40.13
C ALA A 241 12.31 0.69 38.66
N TRP A 242 11.08 1.08 38.30
CA TRP A 242 10.47 0.66 37.02
C TRP A 242 9.90 1.80 36.16
N GLY A 243 10.08 3.06 36.56
CA GLY A 243 9.29 4.16 36.01
C GLY A 243 7.83 4.08 36.46
N THR A 244 7.10 5.19 36.40
CA THR A 244 5.68 5.18 36.75
C THR A 244 4.91 4.44 35.66
N ALA A 245 4.06 3.47 36.03
CA ALA A 245 3.04 2.93 35.12
C ALA A 245 2.07 4.05 34.74
N GLN A 246 2.34 4.72 33.61
CA GLN A 246 1.56 5.86 33.17
C GLN A 246 0.43 5.42 32.24
N PRO A 247 -0.72 6.13 32.20
CA PRO A 247 -1.82 5.79 31.32
C PRO A 247 -1.42 5.89 29.85
N PHE A 248 -0.50 6.80 29.50
CA PHE A 248 -0.10 7.03 28.12
C PHE A 248 0.56 5.81 27.45
N TRP A 249 1.11 4.88 28.24
CA TRP A 249 1.73 3.64 27.76
C TRP A 249 0.76 2.73 27.01
N VAL A 250 -0.56 2.91 27.12
CA VAL A 250 -1.50 2.17 26.26
C VAL A 250 -1.51 2.67 24.81
N SER A 251 -0.66 3.62 24.43
CA SER A 251 -0.72 4.27 23.11
C SER A 251 0.64 4.72 22.60
N ASP A 252 1.72 4.17 23.16
CA ASP A 252 3.09 4.52 22.81
C ASP A 252 3.68 3.59 21.74
N ASP A 253 2.89 2.64 21.25
CA ASP A 253 3.27 1.62 20.27
C ASP A 253 4.39 0.67 20.77
N ASP A 254 4.56 0.54 22.09
CA ASP A 254 5.49 -0.39 22.72
C ASP A 254 4.77 -1.42 23.60
N ASN A 255 4.63 -2.65 23.09
CA ASN A 255 4.01 -3.74 23.87
C ASN A 255 4.82 -4.11 25.15
N GLN A 256 6.03 -3.57 25.36
CA GLN A 256 6.80 -3.77 26.59
C GLN A 256 6.37 -2.84 27.73
N THR A 257 5.66 -1.76 27.44
CA THR A 257 5.04 -0.89 28.43
C THR A 257 3.57 -1.30 28.64
N ALA A 258 2.94 -0.78 29.70
CA ALA A 258 1.53 -1.04 29.98
C ALA A 258 0.93 -0.08 31.00
N TRP A 259 -0.34 0.28 30.84
CA TRP A 259 -1.11 0.79 31.96
C TRP A 259 -1.44 -0.37 32.92
N ILE A 260 -1.11 -0.19 34.20
CA ILE A 260 -1.22 -1.23 35.23
C ILE A 260 -2.14 -0.75 36.36
N VAL A 261 -3.09 -1.60 36.73
CA VAL A 261 -3.94 -1.44 37.91
C VAL A 261 -3.82 -2.65 38.84
N ALA A 262 -3.95 -2.42 40.14
CA ALA A 262 -3.92 -3.45 41.16
C ALA A 262 -4.94 -3.13 42.27
N GLY A 263 -5.22 -4.12 43.13
CA GLY A 263 -6.10 -3.94 44.30
C GLY A 263 -7.19 -5.00 44.41
N ALA A 264 -8.07 -4.83 45.40
CA ALA A 264 -9.05 -5.86 45.79
C ALA A 264 -10.00 -6.30 44.65
N LYS A 265 -10.30 -5.41 43.71
CA LYS A 265 -11.15 -5.69 42.54
C LYS A 265 -10.36 -6.20 41.32
N ARG A 266 -9.04 -6.32 41.41
CA ARG A 266 -8.18 -6.80 40.32
C ARG A 266 -8.39 -6.02 39.01
N GLY A 267 -8.58 -4.71 39.11
CA GLY A 267 -8.84 -3.83 37.96
C GLY A 267 -10.29 -3.77 37.48
N VAL A 268 -11.22 -4.58 37.99
CA VAL A 268 -12.63 -4.50 37.58
C VAL A 268 -13.24 -3.15 37.99
N GLY A 269 -13.76 -2.43 37.01
CA GLY A 269 -14.29 -1.07 37.12
C GLY A 269 -13.27 0.02 36.79
N GLU A 270 -11.99 -0.31 36.66
CA GLU A 270 -10.96 0.64 36.24
C GLU A 270 -11.09 0.92 34.73
N PHE A 271 -10.75 2.14 34.34
CA PHE A 271 -10.81 2.58 32.95
C PHE A 271 -9.58 3.39 32.54
N VAL A 272 -9.33 3.39 31.23
CA VAL A 272 -8.43 4.31 30.53
C VAL A 272 -9.20 5.01 29.41
N GLU A 273 -8.97 6.30 29.23
CA GLU A 273 -9.63 7.15 28.26
C GLU A 273 -8.59 7.89 27.41
N LEU A 274 -8.67 7.69 26.11
CA LEU A 274 -7.86 8.34 25.08
C LEU A 274 -8.66 9.48 24.47
N LYS A 275 -8.21 10.73 24.61
CA LYS A 275 -8.89 11.92 24.09
C LYS A 275 -8.15 12.48 22.89
N PHE A 276 -8.90 13.03 21.94
CA PHE A 276 -8.39 13.72 20.76
C PHE A 276 -8.67 15.22 20.85
N ASN A 277 -7.75 16.04 20.37
CA ASN A 277 -7.93 17.48 20.31
C ASN A 277 -8.99 17.93 19.26
N LYS A 278 -9.32 17.05 18.31
CA LYS A 278 -10.35 17.24 17.28
C LYS A 278 -11.14 15.93 17.07
N PRO A 279 -12.38 16.01 16.55
CA PRO A 279 -13.10 14.81 16.13
C PRO A 279 -12.24 13.97 15.17
N THR A 280 -12.09 12.68 15.50
CA THR A 280 -11.25 11.72 14.79
C THR A 280 -12.08 10.51 14.41
N SER A 281 -11.99 10.08 13.15
CA SER A 281 -12.61 8.83 12.68
C SER A 281 -11.89 7.64 13.31
N VAL A 282 -12.65 6.73 13.89
CA VAL A 282 -12.17 5.44 14.40
C VAL A 282 -13.03 4.34 13.77
N GLY A 283 -12.45 3.51 12.92
CA GLY A 283 -13.10 2.36 12.28
C GLY A 283 -12.58 1.01 12.77
N LEU A 284 -11.34 0.94 13.24
CA LEU A 284 -10.72 -0.28 13.77
C LEU A 284 -10.02 -0.01 15.09
N ILE A 285 -10.16 -0.94 16.03
CA ILE A 285 -9.56 -0.85 17.37
C ILE A 285 -8.76 -2.13 17.63
N ARG A 286 -7.50 -1.96 18.01
CA ARG A 286 -6.60 -3.01 18.48
C ARG A 286 -6.40 -2.86 19.98
N ILE A 287 -6.46 -3.96 20.73
CA ILE A 287 -6.25 -3.97 22.19
C ILE A 287 -5.30 -5.11 22.54
N VAL A 288 -4.33 -4.85 23.41
CA VAL A 288 -3.48 -5.87 24.03
C VAL A 288 -3.84 -6.01 25.51
N PRO A 289 -4.78 -6.90 25.88
CA PRO A 289 -5.41 -6.96 27.19
C PRO A 289 -4.60 -7.76 28.23
N GLY A 290 -3.32 -7.45 28.40
CA GLY A 290 -2.43 -8.11 29.35
C GLY A 290 -1.04 -7.49 29.41
N CYS A 291 -0.17 -8.00 30.30
CA CYS A 291 1.17 -7.45 30.51
C CYS A 291 2.15 -8.05 29.47
N ALA A 292 2.26 -7.44 28.29
CA ALA A 292 2.90 -8.05 27.12
C ALA A 292 4.43 -8.00 27.06
N ARG A 293 5.09 -7.46 28.09
CA ARG A 293 6.56 -7.36 28.15
C ARG A 293 7.30 -8.70 28.12
N SER A 294 6.68 -9.77 28.62
CA SER A 294 7.28 -11.11 28.65
C SER A 294 6.24 -12.19 28.93
N VAL A 295 6.57 -13.44 28.56
CA VAL A 295 5.75 -14.63 28.85
C VAL A 295 5.41 -14.74 30.33
N ASP A 296 6.37 -14.49 31.21
CA ASP A 296 6.18 -14.58 32.66
C ASP A 296 5.30 -13.46 33.20
N ALA A 297 5.48 -12.23 32.69
CA ALA A 297 4.63 -11.11 33.08
C ALA A 297 3.17 -11.36 32.66
N TRP A 298 2.97 -11.85 31.43
CA TRP A 298 1.66 -12.23 30.93
C TRP A 298 1.00 -13.28 31.83
N LYS A 299 1.69 -14.39 32.14
CA LYS A 299 1.14 -15.47 32.98
C LYS A 299 0.84 -15.04 34.41
N ARG A 300 1.67 -14.18 35.01
CA ARG A 300 1.50 -13.73 36.40
C ARG A 300 0.31 -12.78 36.55
N GLY A 301 0.13 -11.85 35.62
CA GLY A 301 -0.93 -10.86 35.66
C GLY A 301 -2.33 -11.47 35.49
N ASN A 302 -3.34 -10.81 36.06
CA ASN A 302 -4.74 -11.13 35.77
C ASN A 302 -5.01 -10.89 34.28
N GLN A 303 -5.78 -11.80 33.69
CA GLN A 303 -6.14 -11.75 32.29
C GLN A 303 -7.47 -11.00 32.16
N VAL A 304 -7.49 -9.90 31.41
CA VAL A 304 -8.75 -9.22 31.15
C VAL A 304 -9.61 -10.10 30.25
N THR A 305 -10.80 -10.48 30.70
CA THR A 305 -11.74 -11.35 29.96
C THR A 305 -12.94 -10.59 29.44
N LYS A 306 -13.31 -9.47 30.09
CA LYS A 306 -14.42 -8.62 29.65
C LYS A 306 -14.07 -7.15 29.67
N LEU A 307 -14.51 -6.45 28.64
CA LEU A 307 -14.27 -5.03 28.41
C LEU A 307 -15.57 -4.32 28.08
N LYS A 308 -15.67 -3.04 28.42
CA LYS A 308 -16.65 -2.11 27.86
C LYS A 308 -15.90 -1.00 27.14
N LEU A 309 -16.24 -0.78 25.88
CA LEU A 309 -15.72 0.30 25.05
C LEU A 309 -16.79 1.34 24.80
N GLU A 310 -16.43 2.61 24.94
CA GLU A 310 -17.28 3.75 24.61
C GLU A 310 -16.53 4.57 23.54
N VAL A 311 -17.08 4.61 22.32
CA VAL A 311 -16.49 5.23 21.13
C VAL A 311 -17.50 6.22 20.56
N GLY A 312 -17.45 7.46 21.02
CA GLY A 312 -18.49 8.44 20.70
C GLY A 312 -19.84 8.02 21.29
N ALA A 313 -20.85 7.79 20.43
CA ALA A 313 -22.17 7.30 20.86
C ALA A 313 -22.25 5.77 20.94
N LEU A 314 -21.29 5.06 20.36
CA LEU A 314 -21.25 3.60 20.35
C LEU A 314 -20.75 3.07 21.69
N VAL A 315 -21.50 2.14 22.28
CA VAL A 315 -21.09 1.38 23.47
C VAL A 315 -21.04 -0.10 23.11
N VAL A 316 -19.88 -0.73 23.32
CA VAL A 316 -19.66 -2.14 23.04
C VAL A 316 -19.24 -2.86 24.31
N GLU A 317 -19.97 -3.89 24.70
CA GLU A 317 -19.53 -4.84 25.72
C GLU A 317 -18.91 -6.05 25.04
N LEU A 318 -17.69 -6.38 25.44
CA LEU A 318 -16.91 -7.47 24.88
C LEU A 318 -16.70 -8.54 25.95
N ASP A 319 -17.04 -9.78 25.61
CA ASP A 319 -16.67 -10.98 26.35
C ASP A 319 -15.71 -11.78 25.46
N ARG A 320 -14.43 -11.85 25.82
CA ARG A 320 -13.38 -12.48 25.00
C ARG A 320 -13.61 -13.98 24.81
N ASP A 321 -14.30 -14.63 25.74
CA ASP A 321 -14.68 -16.03 25.60
C ASP A 321 -15.86 -16.23 24.63
N LYS A 322 -16.50 -15.14 24.18
CA LYS A 322 -17.72 -15.12 23.35
C LYS A 322 -17.68 -14.04 22.27
N LEU A 323 -16.59 -13.97 21.52
CA LEU A 323 -16.43 -12.98 20.46
C LEU A 323 -17.36 -13.18 19.24
N LEU A 324 -17.99 -14.35 19.12
CA LEU A 324 -18.85 -14.70 18.00
C LEU A 324 -20.27 -15.08 18.44
N PRO A 325 -21.32 -14.53 17.80
CA PRO A 325 -21.24 -13.48 16.78
C PRO A 325 -20.68 -12.15 17.33
N PRO A 326 -20.13 -11.26 16.49
CA PRO A 326 -19.66 -9.95 16.94
C PRO A 326 -20.75 -9.19 17.71
N ALA A 327 -20.36 -8.44 18.74
CA ALA A 327 -21.28 -7.61 19.52
C ALA A 327 -21.96 -6.53 18.63
N GLN A 328 -23.13 -6.05 19.06
CA GLN A 328 -23.85 -4.99 18.34
C GLN A 328 -22.96 -3.77 18.10
N GLY A 329 -22.97 -3.26 16.87
CA GLY A 329 -22.11 -2.15 16.44
C GLY A 329 -20.72 -2.56 15.94
N LEU A 330 -20.37 -3.86 16.01
CA LEU A 330 -19.18 -4.41 15.38
C LEU A 330 -19.53 -5.14 14.08
N ARG A 331 -18.70 -4.97 13.05
CA ARG A 331 -18.75 -5.76 11.81
C ARG A 331 -18.08 -7.11 11.99
N ALA A 332 -16.92 -7.12 12.65
CA ALA A 332 -16.10 -8.30 12.84
C ALA A 332 -15.21 -8.17 14.08
N THR A 333 -14.84 -9.32 14.64
CA THR A 333 -13.92 -9.45 15.77
C THR A 333 -12.93 -10.57 15.49
N ALA A 334 -11.73 -10.45 16.06
CA ALA A 334 -10.77 -11.54 16.08
C ALA A 334 -9.81 -11.41 17.25
N GLU A 335 -9.24 -12.53 17.63
CA GLU A 335 -8.04 -12.59 18.46
C GLU A 335 -6.89 -13.13 17.63
N PHE A 336 -5.74 -12.50 17.78
CA PHE A 336 -4.50 -12.94 17.13
C PHE A 336 -3.41 -13.11 18.18
N PRO A 337 -2.54 -14.12 18.03
CA PRO A 337 -1.40 -14.24 18.91
C PRO A 337 -0.48 -13.01 18.75
N LEU A 338 0.04 -12.54 19.87
CA LEU A 338 1.16 -11.60 19.90
C LEU A 338 2.41 -12.25 19.28
N PRO A 339 3.37 -11.45 18.78
CA PRO A 339 4.69 -11.96 18.43
C PRO A 339 5.28 -12.78 19.58
N GLY A 340 5.68 -14.02 19.30
CA GLY A 340 6.15 -14.97 20.32
C GLY A 340 5.07 -15.87 20.95
N GLY A 341 3.79 -15.66 20.65
CA GLY A 341 2.70 -16.60 20.92
C GLY A 341 2.32 -16.80 22.39
N PHE A 342 2.65 -15.86 23.28
CA PHE A 342 2.41 -15.99 24.71
C PHE A 342 1.12 -15.32 25.22
N GLY A 343 0.41 -14.61 24.33
CA GLY A 343 -0.81 -13.89 24.61
C GLY A 343 -1.49 -13.48 23.30
N ASP A 344 -2.67 -12.90 23.41
CA ASP A 344 -3.47 -12.50 22.26
C ASP A 344 -3.77 -11.01 22.29
N GLN A 345 -3.83 -10.41 21.11
CA GLN A 345 -4.41 -9.09 20.88
C GLN A 345 -5.82 -9.25 20.30
N VAL A 346 -6.70 -8.33 20.67
CA VAL A 346 -8.08 -8.28 20.19
C VAL A 346 -8.17 -7.21 19.12
N ILE A 347 -8.79 -7.56 17.98
CA ILE A 347 -9.08 -6.64 16.89
C ILE A 347 -10.60 -6.52 16.75
N LEU A 348 -11.08 -5.28 16.72
CA LEU A 348 -12.47 -4.92 16.59
C LEU A 348 -12.64 -4.04 15.36
N LEU A 349 -13.42 -4.50 14.39
CA LEU A 349 -13.83 -3.69 13.24
C LEU A 349 -15.24 -3.16 13.50
N LEU A 350 -15.41 -1.84 13.55
CA LEU A 350 -16.71 -1.22 13.79
C LEU A 350 -17.62 -1.41 12.56
N ALA A 351 -18.93 -1.48 12.78
CA ALA A 351 -19.92 -1.57 11.70
C ALA A 351 -19.84 -0.34 10.77
N GLU A 352 -19.64 0.82 11.37
CA GLU A 352 -19.43 2.12 10.74
C GLU A 352 -18.35 2.89 11.52
N PRO A 353 -17.44 3.61 10.84
CA PRO A 353 -16.47 4.46 11.51
C PRO A 353 -17.14 5.51 12.41
N GLN A 354 -16.63 5.69 13.62
CA GLN A 354 -17.14 6.63 14.59
C GLN A 354 -16.29 7.90 14.61
N ASN A 355 -16.89 9.05 14.37
CA ASN A 355 -16.20 10.33 14.52
C ASN A 355 -16.31 10.81 15.98
N THR A 356 -15.24 10.65 16.77
CA THR A 356 -15.26 10.87 18.22
C THR A 356 -14.11 11.77 18.70
N ARG A 357 -14.28 12.37 19.88
CA ARG A 357 -13.21 13.06 20.62
C ARG A 357 -12.63 12.23 21.76
N ALA A 358 -13.22 11.09 22.06
CA ALA A 358 -12.73 10.21 23.11
C ALA A 358 -13.06 8.74 22.81
N VAL A 359 -12.16 7.86 23.25
CA VAL A 359 -12.39 6.43 23.36
C VAL A 359 -12.08 6.01 24.78
N LYS A 360 -13.04 5.39 25.45
CA LYS A 360 -12.90 4.91 26.82
C LYS A 360 -13.01 3.39 26.87
N LEU A 361 -12.02 2.75 27.47
CA LEU A 361 -11.98 1.32 27.75
C LEU A 361 -12.12 1.10 29.25
N THR A 362 -13.11 0.32 29.65
CA THR A 362 -13.35 -0.08 31.06
C THR A 362 -13.20 -1.59 31.20
N ILE A 363 -12.46 -2.05 32.20
CA ILE A 363 -12.32 -3.47 32.52
C ILE A 363 -13.57 -3.92 33.29
N THR A 364 -14.34 -4.85 32.73
CA THR A 364 -15.59 -5.34 33.36
C THR A 364 -15.47 -6.78 33.88
N GLY A 365 -14.39 -7.49 33.54
CA GLY A 365 -14.14 -8.84 34.00
C GLY A 365 -12.69 -9.26 33.81
N VAL A 366 -12.18 -10.04 34.77
CA VAL A 366 -10.81 -10.59 34.74
C VAL A 366 -10.80 -12.05 35.20
N ALA A 367 -9.92 -12.85 34.62
CA ALA A 367 -9.54 -14.17 35.13
C ALA A 367 -8.24 -14.04 35.94
N PRO A 368 -8.10 -14.76 37.08
CA PRO A 368 -6.91 -14.65 37.92
C PRO A 368 -5.67 -15.25 37.22
N GLY A 369 -4.56 -14.50 37.24
CA GLY A 369 -3.25 -14.99 36.75
C GLY A 369 -2.64 -16.07 37.64
N SER A 370 -1.38 -16.42 37.38
CA SER A 370 -0.63 -17.37 38.23
C SER A 370 -0.27 -16.77 39.59
N ASP A 371 -0.11 -15.45 39.68
CA ASP A 371 -0.02 -14.78 40.97
C ASP A 371 -1.42 -14.67 41.59
N LYS A 372 -1.59 -15.25 42.77
CA LYS A 372 -2.85 -15.23 43.53
C LYS A 372 -2.90 -14.13 44.57
N SER A 373 -1.85 -13.32 44.68
CA SER A 373 -1.77 -12.22 45.63
C SER A 373 -2.87 -11.17 45.38
N PRO A 374 -3.36 -10.47 46.41
CA PRO A 374 -4.26 -9.32 46.22
C PRO A 374 -3.61 -8.17 45.42
N SER A 375 -2.28 -8.16 45.32
CA SER A 375 -1.48 -7.24 44.51
C SER A 375 -1.30 -7.68 43.07
N ALA A 376 -1.90 -8.82 42.66
CA ALA A 376 -1.81 -9.28 41.28
C ALA A 376 -2.30 -8.19 40.32
N GLU A 377 -1.42 -7.83 39.40
CA GLU A 377 -1.60 -6.73 38.45
C GLU A 377 -2.56 -7.11 37.33
N THR A 378 -3.32 -6.15 36.84
CA THR A 378 -4.09 -6.24 35.60
C THR A 378 -3.54 -5.16 34.66
N CYS A 379 -3.18 -5.54 33.44
CA CYS A 379 -2.52 -4.65 32.49
C CYS A 379 -3.35 -4.48 31.22
N ILE A 380 -3.26 -3.31 30.61
CA ILE A 380 -3.51 -3.11 29.19
C ILE A 380 -2.18 -2.60 28.62
N SER A 381 -1.55 -3.40 27.75
CA SER A 381 -0.26 -3.02 27.16
C SER A 381 -0.42 -1.98 26.06
N GLU A 382 -1.44 -2.09 25.21
CA GLU A 382 -1.56 -1.21 24.04
C GLU A 382 -3.01 -1.12 23.56
N ILE A 383 -3.40 0.05 23.04
CA ILE A 383 -4.67 0.37 22.40
C ILE A 383 -4.36 1.15 21.12
N GLY A 384 -4.45 0.47 19.98
CA GLY A 384 -4.36 1.09 18.66
C GLY A 384 -5.73 1.54 18.17
N LEU A 385 -5.87 2.82 17.81
CA LEU A 385 -7.10 3.38 17.22
C LEU A 385 -6.82 3.73 15.76
N HIS A 386 -7.61 3.20 14.83
CA HIS A 386 -7.35 3.29 13.40
C HIS A 386 -8.56 3.87 12.67
N GLY A 387 -8.29 4.63 11.60
CA GLY A 387 -9.24 5.51 10.90
C GLY A 387 -10.41 4.81 10.20
#